data_AF-Q95VP5-F1
#
_entry.id   AF-Q95VP5-F1
#
_cell.length_a   1.000
_cell.length_b   1.000
_cell.length_c   1.000
_cell.angle_alpha   90.00
_cell.angle_beta   90.00
_cell.angle_gamma   90.00
#
_symmetry.space_group_name_H-M   'P 1'
#
loop_
_entity.id
_entity.type
_entity.pdbx_description
1 polymer ?
#
loop_
_entity_poly.entity_id
_entity_poly.type
_entity_poly.pdbx_seq_one_letter_code
_entity_poly.pdbx_strand_id
1 'polypeptide(L)' 'MKFGSWTFNGDQVSLALYNDKQFVDLSDYWKSGTWDIIEVPAYLNVYQESPTQTDITFYIVIRRKTLFYTV' A
#
# COMPACT_ATOMS: atom_id res chain seq x y z
N MET A 1 4.01 -0.90 -2.73
CA MET A 1 3.82 0.35 -3.50
C MET A 1 4.06 1.52 -2.57
N LYS A 2 4.77 2.56 -3.01
CA LYS A 2 5.14 3.73 -2.20
C LYS A 2 4.57 4.98 -2.85
N PHE A 3 3.76 5.75 -2.11
CA PHE A 3 3.14 6.97 -2.58
C PHE A 3 3.58 8.15 -1.72
N GLY A 4 3.98 9.24 -2.35
CA GLY A 4 4.37 10.46 -1.69
C GLY A 4 4.21 11.64 -2.63
N SER A 5 4.26 12.85 -2.07
CA SER A 5 4.30 14.05 -2.90
C SER A 5 5.64 14.13 -3.63
N TRP A 6 5.60 14.46 -4.92
CA TRP A 6 6.81 14.67 -5.72
C TRP A 6 7.40 16.07 -5.48
N THR A 7 6.54 17.08 -5.31
CA THR A 7 6.94 18.49 -5.30
C THR A 7 7.01 19.09 -3.90
N PHE A 8 6.23 18.56 -2.95
CA PHE A 8 6.09 19.12 -1.61
C PHE A 8 6.70 18.22 -0.54
N ASN A 9 7.27 18.85 0.47
CA ASN A 9 7.81 18.16 1.64
C ASN A 9 6.70 17.91 2.68
N GLY A 10 6.99 17.09 3.69
CA GLY A 10 6.09 16.73 4.78
C GLY A 10 5.64 17.91 5.64
N ASP A 11 6.41 19.00 5.65
CA ASP A 11 6.03 20.26 6.34
C ASP A 11 5.02 21.10 5.54
N GLN A 12 4.90 20.86 4.24
CA GLN A 12 4.00 21.59 3.33
C GLN A 12 2.71 20.82 3.03
N VAL A 13 2.81 19.49 2.94
CA VAL A 13 1.67 18.60 2.67
C VAL A 13 1.68 17.44 3.65
N SER A 14 0.59 17.30 4.41
CA SER A 14 0.36 16.17 5.29
C SER A 14 -0.44 15.08 4.58
N LEU A 15 0.03 13.84 4.68
CA LEU A 15 -0.64 12.66 4.15
C LEU A 15 -1.30 11.91 5.31
N ALA A 16 -2.51 11.39 5.08
CA ALA A 16 -3.23 10.58 6.05
C ALA A 16 -3.97 9.44 5.34
N LEU A 17 -4.20 8.34 6.07
CA LEU A 17 -5.02 7.23 5.58
C LEU A 17 -6.50 7.60 5.66
N TYR A 18 -7.25 7.26 4.62
CA TYR A 18 -8.68 7.56 4.57
C TYR A 18 -9.43 6.80 5.67
N ASN A 19 -10.15 7.53 6.52
CA ASN A 19 -10.87 7.01 7.70
C ASN A 19 -9.99 6.15 8.63
N ASP A 20 -8.69 6.47 8.72
CA ASP A 20 -7.70 5.72 9.52
C ASP A 20 -7.66 4.21 9.18
N LYS A 21 -8.13 3.83 7.98
CA LYS A 21 -8.09 2.44 7.51
C LYS A 21 -6.65 2.06 7.18
N GLN A 22 -6.11 1.11 7.94
CA GLN A 22 -4.77 0.55 7.73
C GLN A 22 -4.73 -0.54 6.65
N PHE A 23 -5.84 -0.79 5.95
CA PHE A 23 -5.94 -1.82 4.92
C PHE A 23 -6.59 -1.25 3.67
N VAL A 24 -6.17 -1.76 2.51
CA VAL A 24 -6.79 -1.42 1.23
C VAL A 24 -8.20 -1.98 1.18
N ASP A 25 -9.13 -1.18 0.66
CA ASP A 25 -10.47 -1.63 0.36
C ASP A 25 -10.45 -2.56 -0.86
N LEU A 26 -10.92 -3.80 -0.67
CA LEU A 26 -10.98 -4.83 -1.70
C LEU A 26 -12.43 -5.16 -2.11
N SER A 27 -13.41 -4.33 -1.72
CA SER A 27 -14.83 -4.54 -2.05
C SER A 27 -15.09 -4.65 -3.55
N ASP A 28 -14.43 -3.81 -4.35
CA ASP A 28 -14.55 -3.79 -5.81
C ASP A 28 -13.45 -4.62 -6.52
N TYR A 29 -12.70 -5.44 -5.79
CA TYR A 29 -11.60 -6.22 -6.36
C TYR A 29 -12.11 -7.42 -7.17
N TRP A 30 -11.74 -7.48 -8.45
CA TRP A 30 -11.93 -8.67 -9.28
C TRP A 30 -10.87 -9.74 -9.00
N LYS A 31 -11.31 -10.90 -8.50
CA LYS A 31 -10.41 -11.98 -8.06
C LYS A 31 -9.54 -12.50 -9.21
N SER A 32 -8.23 -12.59 -8.95
CA SER A 32 -7.29 -13.22 -9.87
C SER A 32 -7.42 -14.75 -9.91
N GLY A 33 -7.31 -15.31 -11.11
CA GLY A 33 -7.25 -16.76 -11.33
C GLY A 33 -5.90 -17.38 -10.98
N THR A 34 -4.85 -16.58 -10.82
CA THR A 34 -3.46 -17.06 -10.65
C THR A 34 -2.83 -16.71 -9.31
N TRP A 35 -3.39 -15.73 -8.60
CA TRP A 35 -2.89 -15.25 -7.31
C TRP A 35 -4.04 -15.09 -6.31
N ASP A 36 -3.78 -15.40 -5.05
CA ASP A 36 -4.63 -15.06 -3.91
C ASP A 36 -4.01 -13.87 -3.16
N ILE A 37 -4.83 -12.87 -2.84
CA ILE A 37 -4.44 -11.79 -1.94
C ILE A 37 -4.62 -12.30 -0.50
N ILE A 38 -3.54 -12.29 0.29
CA ILE A 38 -3.58 -12.64 1.71
C ILE A 38 -3.98 -11.40 2.51
N GLU A 39 -3.23 -10.31 2.33
CA GLU A 39 -3.48 -9.04 3.00
C GLU A 39 -2.83 -7.90 2.22
N VAL A 40 -3.35 -6.69 2.43
CA VAL A 40 -2.78 -5.46 1.86
C VAL A 40 -2.74 -4.34 2.90
N PRO A 41 -1.81 -4.39 3.88
CA PRO A 41 -1.68 -3.32 4.87
C PRO A 41 -1.06 -2.05 4.28
N ALA A 42 -1.42 -0.92 4.87
CA ALA A 42 -0.99 0.42 4.53
C ALA A 42 -0.34 1.09 5.74
N TYR A 43 0.83 1.71 5.53
CA TYR A 43 1.59 2.39 6.57
C TYR A 43 1.91 3.81 6.14
N LEU A 44 1.65 4.77 7.03
CA LEU A 44 2.13 6.15 6.90
C LEU A 44 3.53 6.22 7.53
N ASN A 45 4.53 6.54 6.72
CA ASN A 45 5.90 6.75 7.15
C ASN A 45 6.18 8.24 7.23
N VAL A 46 6.75 8.68 8.35
CA VAL A 46 7.19 10.05 8.56
C VAL A 46 8.68 10.02 8.88
N TYR A 47 9.48 10.64 8.01
CA TYR A 47 10.91 10.77 8.17
C TYR A 47 11.18 12.18 8.67
N GLN A 48 11.59 12.28 9.94
CA GLN A 48 11.91 13.54 10.63
C GLN A 48 13.30 14.06 10.23
N GLU A 49 13.55 14.14 8.93
CA GLU A 49 14.73 14.81 8.36
C GLU A 49 14.41 16.28 8.08
N SER A 50 15.41 17.08 7.69
CA SER A 50 15.20 18.49 7.30
C SER A 50 15.53 18.65 5.82
N PRO A 51 14.54 18.73 4.92
CA PRO A 51 13.09 18.87 5.19
C PRO A 51 12.38 17.55 5.52
N THR A 52 11.28 17.61 6.28
CA THR A 52 10.50 16.43 6.65
C THR A 52 9.99 15.73 5.39
N GLN A 53 10.03 14.39 5.33
CA GLN A 53 9.44 13.63 4.23
C GLN A 53 8.35 12.70 4.74
N THR A 54 7.24 12.61 4.00
CA THR A 54 6.13 11.72 4.32
C THR A 54 5.77 10.87 3.11
N ASP A 55 5.47 9.59 3.35
CA ASP A 55 4.94 8.69 2.34
C ASP A 55 3.99 7.67 2.93
N ILE A 56 3.11 7.13 2.08
CA ILE A 56 2.24 6.01 2.39
C ILE A 56 2.71 4.80 1.60
N THR A 57 3.05 3.72 2.30
CA THR A 57 3.48 2.47 1.70
C THR A 57 2.44 1.38 1.90
N PHE A 58 2.03 0.76 0.80
CA PHE A 58 1.15 -0.40 0.76
C PHE A 58 1.96 -1.67 0.47
N TYR A 59 1.82 -2.68 1.32
CA TYR A 59 2.44 -3.98 1.10
C TYR A 59 1.38 -4.94 0.57
N ILE A 60 1.58 -5.52 -0.61
CA ILE A 60 0.65 -6.50 -1.16
C ILE A 60 1.23 -7.89 -0.89
N VAL A 61 0.63 -8.62 0.04
CA VAL A 61 1.03 -9.99 0.37
C VAL A 61 0.17 -10.93 -0.47
N ILE A 62 0.79 -11.62 -1.43
CA ILE A 62 0.11 -12.52 -2.36
C ILE A 62 0.66 -13.94 -2.31
N ARG A 63 -0.20 -14.92 -2.58
CA ARG A 63 0.13 -16.35 -2.71
C ARG A 63 -0.13 -16.83 -4.13
N ARG A 64 0.79 -17.62 -4.68
CA ARG A 64 0.63 -18.24 -5.99
C ARG A 64 -0.37 -19.40 -5.93
N LYS A 65 -1.33 -19.45 -6.87
CA LYS A 65 -2.12 -20.66 -7.14
C LYS A 65 -1.29 -21.62 -7.98
N THR A 66 -1.02 -22.81 -7.46
CA THR A 66 -0.07 -23.76 -8.07
C THR A 66 -0.71 -24.74 -9.04
N LEU A 67 -2.04 -24.80 -9.16
CA LEU A 67 -2.76 -25.83 -9.94
C LEU A 67 -2.30 -25.94 -11.40
N PHE A 68 -1.92 -24.84 -12.04
CA PHE A 68 -1.39 -24.83 -13.41
C PHE A 68 0.00 -25.49 -13.55
N TYR A 69 0.78 -25.56 -12.47
CA TYR A 69 2.15 -26.07 -12.47
C TYR A 69 2.28 -27.50 -11.94
N THR A 70 1.18 -28.11 -11.50
CA THR A 70 1.17 -29.45 -10.90
C THR A 70 0.73 -30.56 -11.85
N VAL A 71 0.37 -30.24 -13.10
CA VAL A 71 -0.09 -31.21 -14.12
C VAL A 71 1.00 -31.42 -15.16
#